data_AF-A0A3R8UWF8-F1
#
_entry.id   AF-A0A3R8UWF8-F1
#
_cell.length_a   1.000
_cell.length_b   1.000
_cell.length_c   1.000
_cell.angle_alpha   90.00
_cell.angle_beta   90.00
_cell.angle_gamma   90.00
#
_symmetry.space_group_name_H-M   'P 1'
#
loop_
_entity.id
_entity.type
_entity.pdbx_description
1 polymer ?
#
loop_
_entity_poly.entity_id
_entity_poly.type
_entity_poly.pdbx_seq_one_letter_code
_entity_poly.pdbx_strand_id
1 'polypeptide(L)' 'MKIAANIFAAMKRKVLLSYHRRMARSYRKAAQIHANNVILMLHRVPSASLAKLRGFATEHDLKAKAIRIGE' A
#
# COMPACT_ATOMS: atom_id res chain seq x y z
N MET A 1 -33.52 3.69 10.32
CA MET A 1 -32.33 2.83 10.53
C MET A 1 -31.43 2.63 9.29
N LYS A 2 -31.95 2.61 8.04
CA LYS A 2 -31.13 2.38 6.83
C LYS A 2 -30.05 3.46 6.56
N ILE A 3 -30.34 4.73 6.88
CA ILE A 3 -29.40 5.85 6.67
C ILE A 3 -28.15 5.71 7.54
N ALA A 4 -28.32 5.40 8.84
CA ALA A 4 -27.20 5.21 9.75
C ALA A 4 -26.28 4.07 9.29
N ALA A 5 -26.84 2.92 8.89
CA ALA A 5 -26.07 1.80 8.38
C ALA A 5 -25.24 2.16 7.13
N ASN A 6 -25.81 2.94 6.20
CA ASN A 6 -25.10 3.41 5.01
C ASN A 6 -23.95 4.37 5.37
N ILE A 7 -24.15 5.24 6.36
CA ILE A 7 -23.10 6.16 6.86
C ILE A 7 -21.95 5.35 7.48
N PHE A 8 -22.25 4.36 8.33
CA PHE A 8 -21.23 3.49 8.93
C PHE A 8 -20.45 2.70 7.87
N ALA A 9 -21.13 2.18 6.85
CA ALA A 9 -20.47 1.48 5.74
C ALA A 9 -19.53 2.42 4.95
N ALA A 10 -19.97 3.64 4.67
CA ALA A 10 -19.14 4.65 3.99
C ALA A 10 -17.92 5.06 4.82
N MET A 11 -18.08 5.25 6.14
CA MET A 11 -16.98 5.55 7.06
C MET A 11 -15.96 4.41 7.09
N LYS A 12 -16.42 3.16 7.21
CA LYS A 12 -15.55 1.97 7.19
C LYS A 12 -14.73 1.91 5.89
N ARG A 13 -15.37 2.11 4.73
CA ARG A 13 -14.68 2.19 3.43
C ARG A 13 -13.62 3.29 3.39
N LYS A 14 -13.92 4.48 3.92
CA LYS A 14 -12.96 5.60 3.97
C LYS A 14 -11.73 5.29 4.83
N VAL A 15 -11.93 4.63 5.98
CA VAL A 15 -10.85 4.21 6.87
C VAL A 15 -9.97 3.17 6.19
N LEU A 16 -10.57 2.12 5.63
CA LEU A 16 -9.85 1.07 4.90
C LEU A 16 -9.07 1.63 3.70
N LEU A 17 -9.69 2.54 2.93
CA LEU A 17 -9.03 3.22 1.81
C LEU A 17 -7.77 3.98 2.27
N SER A 18 -7.91 4.73 3.36
CA SER A 18 -6.79 5.50 3.94
C SER A 18 -5.68 4.59 4.45
N TYR A 19 -6.04 3.48 5.09
CA TYR A 19 -5.11 2.45 5.56
C TYR A 19 -4.30 1.87 4.40
N HIS A 20 -4.95 1.38 3.34
CA HIS A 20 -4.26 0.77 2.21
C HIS A 20 -3.35 1.77 1.49
N ARG A 21 -3.80 3.02 1.29
CA ARG A 21 -2.94 4.08 0.72
C ARG A 21 -1.72 4.37 1.57
N ARG A 22 -1.87 4.38 2.91
CA ARG A 22 -0.75 4.62 3.83
C ARG A 22 0.25 3.47 3.79
N MET A 23 -0.24 2.23 3.75
CA MET A 23 0.62 1.04 3.64
C MET A 23 1.37 0.99 2.30
N ALA A 24 0.70 1.26 1.18
CA ALA A 24 1.36 1.32 -0.13
C ALA A 24 2.52 2.32 -0.12
N ARG A 25 2.32 3.53 0.45
CA ARG A 25 3.40 4.52 0.62
C ARG A 25 4.53 4.01 1.52
N SER A 26 4.20 3.35 2.62
CA SER A 26 5.19 2.80 3.55
C SER A 26 6.09 1.76 2.86
N TYR A 27 5.49 0.81 2.13
CA TYR A 27 6.24 -0.21 1.41
C TYR A 27 7.08 0.37 0.26
N ARG A 28 6.60 1.38 -0.47
CA ARG A 28 7.43 2.09 -1.46
C ARG A 28 8.62 2.78 -0.82
N LYS A 29 8.44 3.43 0.33
CA LYS A 29 9.53 4.09 1.06
C LYS A 29 10.54 3.06 1.57
N ALA A 30 10.08 1.93 2.11
CA ALA A 30 10.95 0.83 2.51
C ALA A 30 11.74 0.26 1.32
N ALA A 31 11.09 0.09 0.16
CA ALA A 31 11.77 -0.35 -1.06
C ALA A 31 12.85 0.65 -1.50
N GLN A 32 12.57 1.95 -1.42
CA GLN A 32 13.54 3.00 -1.77
C GLN A 32 14.74 3.00 -0.81
N ILE A 33 14.50 2.91 0.50
CA ILE A 33 15.58 2.82 1.50
C ILE A 33 16.42 1.57 1.26
N HIS A 34 15.78 0.43 1.01
CA HIS A 34 16.48 -0.82 0.72
C HIS A 34 17.31 -0.73 -0.57
N ALA A 35 16.76 -0.12 -1.63
CA ALA A 35 17.49 0.12 -2.87
C ALA A 35 18.74 0.99 -2.64
N ASN A 36 18.59 2.10 -1.93
CA ASN A 36 19.68 3.01 -1.61
C ASN A 36 20.77 2.30 -0.80
N ASN A 37 20.38 1.54 0.23
CA ASN A 37 21.33 0.81 1.07
C ASN A 37 22.10 -0.25 0.27
N VAL A 38 21.43 -1.02 -0.60
CA VAL A 38 22.09 -2.06 -1.38
C VAL A 38 23.01 -1.48 -2.46
N ILE A 39 22.61 -0.36 -3.09
CA ILE A 39 23.46 0.34 -4.08
C ILE A 39 24.70 0.93 -3.39
N LEU A 40 24.52 1.59 -2.23
CA LEU A 40 25.60 2.28 -1.53
C LEU A 40 26.55 1.34 -0.80
N MET A 41 26.05 0.26 -0.20
CA MET A 41 26.86 -0.62 0.64
C MET A 41 27.39 -1.86 -0.09
N LEU A 42 26.65 -2.38 -1.06
CA LEU A 42 26.95 -3.69 -1.65
C LEU A 42 27.32 -3.60 -3.14
N HIS A 43 27.16 -2.44 -3.79
CA HIS A 43 27.31 -2.27 -5.26
C HIS A 43 26.61 -3.37 -6.07
N ARG A 44 25.51 -3.90 -5.55
CA ARG A 44 24.74 -5.01 -6.14
C ARG A 44 23.37 -4.51 -6.57
N VAL A 45 22.76 -5.21 -7.52
CA VAL A 45 21.36 -4.97 -7.90
C VAL A 45 20.45 -5.67 -6.88
N PRO A 46 19.61 -4.93 -6.12
CA PRO A 46 18.68 -5.55 -5.17
C PRO A 46 17.49 -6.15 -5.92
N SER A 47 17.41 -7.47 -6.03
CA SER A 47 16.35 -8.13 -6.83
C SER A 47 15.18 -8.64 -5.98
N ALA A 48 15.37 -9.66 -5.16
CA ALA A 48 14.25 -10.38 -4.53
C ALA A 48 13.52 -9.57 -3.44
N SER A 49 14.27 -9.02 -2.47
CA SER A 49 13.68 -8.25 -1.35
C SER A 49 13.02 -6.96 -1.83
N LEU A 50 13.62 -6.29 -2.81
CA LEU A 50 13.06 -5.10 -3.44
C LEU A 50 11.76 -5.43 -4.19
N ALA A 51 11.76 -6.51 -4.98
CA ALA A 51 10.57 -6.97 -5.69
C ALA A 51 9.43 -7.30 -4.73
N LYS A 52 9.74 -7.94 -3.58
CA LYS A 52 8.76 -8.23 -2.53
C LYS A 52 8.14 -6.96 -1.94
N LEU A 53 8.95 -5.96 -1.59
CA LEU A 53 8.45 -4.69 -1.04
C LEU A 53 7.60 -3.92 -2.06
N ARG A 54 7.99 -3.93 -3.34
CA ARG A 54 7.19 -3.35 -4.43
C ARG A 54 5.88 -4.11 -4.61
N GLY A 55 5.91 -5.44 -4.55
CA GLY A 55 4.72 -6.30 -4.61
C GLY A 55 3.70 -5.97 -3.53
N PHE A 56 4.13 -5.81 -2.27
CA PHE A 56 3.23 -5.38 -1.20
C PHE A 56 2.66 -3.98 -1.44
N ALA A 57 3.47 -3.05 -1.94
CA ALA A 57 2.96 -1.72 -2.30
C ALA A 57 1.84 -1.80 -3.35
N THR A 58 2.07 -2.57 -4.41
CA THR A 58 1.09 -2.81 -5.48
C THR A 58 -0.17 -3.47 -4.95
N GLU A 59 -0.05 -4.49 -4.09
CA GLU A 59 -1.21 -5.16 -3.48
C GLU A 59 -2.08 -4.17 -2.68
N HIS A 60 -1.46 -3.31 -1.88
CA HIS A 60 -2.18 -2.28 -1.15
C HIS A 60 -2.80 -1.22 -2.08
N ASP A 61 -2.16 -0.84 -3.19
CA ASP A 61 -2.78 0.05 -4.18
C ASP A 61 -3.99 -0.59 -4.85
N LEU A 62 -3.91 -1.87 -5.21
CA LEU A 62 -5.02 -2.60 -5.82
C LEU A 62 -6.22 -2.67 -4.87
N LYS A 63 -5.99 -3.00 -3.59
CA LYS A 63 -7.04 -2.98 -2.56
C LYS A 63 -7.62 -1.58 -2.37
N ALA A 64 -6.80 -0.54 -2.35
CA ALA A 64 -7.27 0.85 -2.29
C ALA A 64 -8.09 1.24 -3.53
N LYS A 65 -7.71 0.75 -4.72
CA LYS A 65 -8.43 0.99 -5.96
C LYS A 65 -9.80 0.31 -5.93
N ALA A 66 -9.87 -0.96 -5.54
CA ALA A 66 -11.11 -1.73 -5.40
C ALA A 66 -12.11 -1.00 -4.47
N ILE A 67 -11.65 -0.60 -3.28
CA ILE A 67 -12.49 0.16 -2.33
C ILE A 67 -12.99 1.49 -2.92
N ARG A 68 -12.17 2.17 -3.74
CA ARG A 68 -12.54 3.44 -4.36
C ARG A 68 -13.60 3.27 -5.45
N ILE A 69 -13.51 2.22 -6.26
CA ILE A 69 -14.48 1.93 -7.32
C ILE A 69 -15.74 1.21 -6.80
N GLY A 70 -15.70 0.74 -5.56
CA GLY A 70 -16.84 0.09 -4.90
C GLY A 70 -16.94 -1.41 -5.17
N GLU A 71 -15.86 -2.02 -5.66
CA GLU A 71 -15.67 -3.48 -5.70
C GLU A 71 -15.52 -4.09 -4.30
#